data_AF-A0A1X0Q782-F1
#
_entry.id   AF-A0A1X0Q782-F1
#
_cell.length_a   1.000
_cell.length_b   1.000
_cell.length_c   1.000
_cell.angle_alpha   90.00
_cell.angle_beta   90.00
_cell.angle_gamma   90.00
#
_symmetry.space_group_name_H-M   'P 1'
#
loop_
_entity.id
_entity.type
_entity.pdbx_description
1 polymer ?
#
loop_
_entity_poly.entity_id
_entity_poly.type
_entity_poly.pdbx_seq_one_letter_code
_entity_poly.pdbx_strand_id
1 'polypeptide(L)' 'MGISDKIADVENEIARTQKNKATEHHLGILKAKPAKLKAELDLPKGAAVKGKGWEISKSGDGRACLIGF' A
#
# COMPACT_ATOMS: atom_id res chain seq x y z
N MET A 1 11.88 10.05 -12.67
CA MET A 1 10.98 9.97 -11.51
C MET A 1 10.34 8.60 -11.49
N GLY A 2 10.85 7.72 -10.62
CA GLY A 2 10.28 6.40 -10.40
C GLY A 2 8.92 6.48 -9.72
N ILE A 3 8.24 5.34 -9.61
CA ILE A 3 6.96 5.24 -8.89
C ILE A 3 7.13 5.60 -7.41
N SER A 4 8.28 5.25 -6.81
CA SER A 4 8.62 5.59 -5.43
C SER A 4 8.73 7.10 -5.18
N ASP A 5 9.33 7.85 -6.11
CA ASP A 5 9.44 9.31 -6.00
C ASP A 5 8.04 9.96 -5.99
N LYS A 6 7.13 9.46 -6.84
CA LYS A 6 5.74 9.94 -6.89
C LYS A 6 4.96 9.64 -5.62
N ILE A 7 5.26 8.53 -4.93
CA ILE A 7 4.64 8.21 -3.65
C ILE A 7 5.15 9.19 -2.58
N ALA A 8 6.45 9.44 -2.53
CA ALA A 8 7.06 10.36 -1.57
C ALA A 8 6.57 11.80 -1.74
N ASP A 9 6.41 12.29 -2.98
CA ASP A 9 5.85 13.61 -3.25
C ASP A 9 4.41 13.73 -2.74
N VAL A 10 3.57 12.72 -2.98
CA VAL A 10 2.17 12.73 -2.53
C VAL A 10 2.07 12.64 -1.01
N GLU A 11 2.92 11.86 -0.35
CA GLU A 11 2.96 11.79 1.12
C GLU A 11 3.40 13.11 1.74
N ASN A 12 4.38 13.80 1.15
CA ASN A 12 4.80 15.14 1.56
C ASN A 12 3.69 16.19 1.38
N GLU A 13 2.93 16.10 0.30
CA GLU A 13 1.79 16.98 0.04
C GLU A 13 0.66 16.76 1.05
N ILE A 14 0.36 15.50 1.41
CA ILE A 14 -0.60 15.16 2.46
C ILE A 14 -0.15 15.70 3.82
N ALA A 15 1.14 15.56 4.15
CA ALA A 15 1.68 16.02 5.44
C ALA A 15 1.64 17.55 5.61
N ARG A 16 1.77 18.30 4.52
CA ARG A 16 1.71 19.78 4.53
C ARG A 16 0.29 20.35 4.49
N THR A 17 -0.67 19.58 4.01
CA THR A 17 -2.04 20.09 3.80
C THR A 17 -2.85 20.03 5.09
N GLN A 18 -3.34 21.17 5.58
CA GLN A 18 -4.29 21.20 6.69
C GLN A 18 -5.66 20.67 6.26
N LYS A 19 -6.27 19.81 7.07
CA LYS A 19 -7.60 19.25 6.79
C LYS A 19 -8.69 20.28 7.09
N ASN A 20 -9.35 20.79 6.05
CA ASN A 20 -10.49 21.71 6.13
C ASN A 20 -11.49 21.44 4.99
N LYS A 21 -12.70 22.00 5.06
CA LYS A 21 -13.77 21.77 4.08
C LYS A 21 -13.38 22.08 2.62
N ALA A 22 -12.44 23.01 2.41
CA ALA A 22 -11.94 23.35 1.07
C ALA A 22 -10.93 22.34 0.51
N THR A 23 -10.24 21.58 1.37
CA THR A 23 -9.15 20.67 1.01
C THR A 23 -9.52 19.19 1.10
N GLU A 24 -10.69 18.86 1.67
CA GLU A 24 -11.15 17.47 1.84
C GLU A 24 -11.26 16.71 0.52
N HIS A 25 -11.75 17.35 -0.54
CA HIS A 25 -11.84 16.70 -1.85
C HIS A 25 -10.44 16.36 -2.40
N HIS A 26 -9.50 17.29 -2.30
CA HIS A 26 -8.12 17.10 -2.76
C HIS A 26 -7.39 16.04 -1.93
N LEU A 27 -7.54 16.05 -0.61
CA LEU A 27 -7.01 15.01 0.29
C LEU A 27 -7.56 13.61 -0.03
N GLY A 28 -8.82 13.51 -0.45
CA GLY A 28 -9.40 12.25 -0.93
C GLY A 28 -8.71 11.73 -2.18
N ILE A 29 -8.46 12.60 -3.15
CA ILE A 29 -7.75 12.25 -4.39
C ILE A 29 -6.29 11.88 -4.09
N LEU A 30 -5.62 12.65 -3.23
CA LEU A 30 -4.24 12.41 -2.81
C LEU A 30 -4.07 11.09 -2.08
N LYS A 31 -5.08 10.61 -1.33
CA LYS A 31 -5.03 9.26 -0.71
C LYS A 31 -5.26 8.13 -1.71
N ALA A 32 -6.06 8.36 -2.75
CA ALA A 32 -6.34 7.34 -3.77
C ALA A 32 -5.15 7.08 -4.70
N LYS A 33 -4.36 8.11 -5.03
CA LYS A 33 -3.18 8.01 -5.89
C LYS A 33 -2.10 7.01 -5.40
N PRO A 34 -1.60 7.08 -4.15
CA PRO A 34 -0.59 6.16 -3.65
C PRO A 34 -1.14 4.75 -3.48
N ALA A 35 -2.42 4.58 -3.17
CA ALA A 35 -3.04 3.26 -3.08
C ALA A 35 -3.02 2.52 -4.43
N LYS A 36 -3.33 3.23 -5.53
CA LYS A 36 -3.24 2.65 -6.88
C LYS A 36 -1.80 2.31 -7.27
N LEU A 37 -0.86 3.19 -6.97
CA LEU A 37 0.56 2.96 -7.25
C LEU A 37 1.16 1.81 -6.42
N LYS A 38 0.74 1.65 -5.16
CA LYS A 38 1.11 0.51 -4.31
C LYS A 38 0.50 -0.79 -4.84
N ALA A 39 -0.76 -0.78 -5.26
CA ALA A 39 -1.38 -1.95 -5.88
C ALA A 39 -0.68 -2.38 -7.18
N GLU A 40 -0.23 -1.44 -8.01
CA GLU A 40 0.55 -1.74 -9.22
C GLU A 40 1.95 -2.33 -8.94
N LEU A 41 2.52 -2.04 -7.77
CA LEU A 41 3.77 -2.65 -7.29
C LEU A 41 3.54 -4.05 -6.72
N ASP A 42 2.45 -4.25 -5.98
CA ASP A 42 2.10 -5.54 -5.37
C ASP A 42 1.51 -6.55 -6.36
N LEU A 43 0.92 -6.09 -7.46
CA LEU A 43 0.42 -6.97 -8.54
C LEU A 43 1.62 -7.62 -9.24
N PRO A 44 1.82 -8.96 -9.12
CA PRO A 44 2.90 -9.64 -9.81
C PRO A 44 2.64 -9.58 -11.32
N LYS A 45 3.38 -8.73 -12.03
CA LYS A 45 3.44 -8.74 -13.49
C LYS A 45 4.15 -10.03 -13.94
N GLY A 46 3.38 -11.09 -14.07
CA GLY A 46 3.86 -12.34 -14.65
C GLY A 46 3.55 -13.55 -13.78
N ALA A 47 2.72 -14.42 -14.38
CA ALA A 47 2.77 -15.87 -14.29
C ALA A 47 2.92 -16.54 -12.91
N ALA A 48 1.94 -17.42 -12.67
CA ALA A 48 2.01 -18.58 -11.81
C ALA A 48 2.02 -18.31 -10.30
N VAL A 49 0.87 -18.64 -9.70
CA VAL A 49 0.78 -19.21 -8.37
C VAL A 49 1.80 -20.36 -8.26
N LYS A 50 3.03 -20.05 -7.89
CA LYS A 50 4.08 -21.03 -7.59
C LYS A 50 4.94 -20.55 -6.41
N GLY A 51 4.28 -20.02 -5.39
CA GLY A 51 4.81 -19.94 -4.03
C GLY A 51 3.79 -20.58 -3.10
N LYS A 52 4.24 -21.43 -2.16
CA LYS A 52 3.37 -22.02 -1.12
C LYS A 52 2.51 -20.90 -0.52
N GLY A 53 1.20 -20.95 -0.74
CA GLY A 53 0.27 -19.97 -0.18
C GLY A 53 0.47 -19.85 1.33
N TRP A 54 0.35 -18.63 1.85
CA TRP A 54 0.32 -18.32 3.28
C TRP A 54 -1.03 -18.70 3.92
N GLU A 55 -1.79 -19.59 3.30
CA GLU A 55 -3.07 -20.06 3.81
C GLU A 55 -2.80 -21.18 4.81
N ILE A 56 -3.16 -20.94 6.07
CA ILE A 56 -3.15 -21.95 7.13
C ILE A 56 -4.59 -22.48 7.20
N SER A 57 -4.77 -23.78 6.92
CA SER A 57 -6.05 -24.46 7.12
C SER A 57 -6.51 -24.30 8.57
N LYS A 58 -7.83 -24.32 8.84
CA LYS A 58 -8.41 -24.19 10.20
C LYS A 58 -7.82 -25.16 11.24
N SER A 59 -7.11 -26.19 10.80
CA SER A 59 -6.36 -27.15 11.61
C SER A 59 -5.01 -27.48 10.95
N GLY A 60 -3.93 -27.51 11.75
CA GLY A 60 -2.57 -27.84 11.29
C GLY A 60 -1.48 -27.03 11.98
N ASP A 61 -0.28 -27.01 11.40
CA ASP A 61 0.88 -26.27 11.90
C ASP A 61 0.68 -24.74 11.74
N GLY A 62 0.64 -24.03 12.86
CA GLY A 62 0.56 -22.57 12.90
C GLY A 62 1.91 -21.90 12.65
N ARG A 63 1.89 -20.69 12.07
CA ARG A 63 3.08 -19.85 11.92
C ARG A 63 2.90 -18.55 12.70
N ALA A 64 3.92 -18.15 13.46
CA ALA A 64 3.93 -16.90 14.20
C ALA A 64 5.02 -15.98 13.65
N CYS A 65 4.69 -14.72 13.38
CA CYS A 65 5.68 -13.68 13.10
C CYS A 65 5.83 -12.80 14.33
N LEU A 66 7.05 -12.72 14.85
CA LEU A 66 7.43 -11.76 15.89
C LEU A 66 7.92 -10.49 15.20
N ILE A 67 7.21 -9.39 15.38
CA ILE A 67 7.59 -8.08 14.88
C ILE A 67 7.96 -7.23 16.10
N GLY A 68 9.25 -6.86 16.17
CA GLY A 68 9.81 -5.97 17.19
C GLY A 68 10.50 -4.78 16.52
N PHE A 69 10.64 -3.69 17.28
CA PHE A 69 11.09 -2.37 16.81
C PHE A 69 12.45 -2.37 16.10
#